data_AF-A0A2A2R9W8-F1
#
_entry.id   AF-A0A2A2R9W8-F1
#
_cell.length_a   1.000
_cell.length_b   1.000
_cell.length_c   1.000
_cell.angle_alpha   90.00
_cell.angle_beta   90.00
_cell.angle_gamma   90.00
#
_symmetry.space_group_name_H-M   'P 1'
#
loop_
_entity.id
_entity.type
_entity.pdbx_description
1 polymer ?
#
loop_
_entity_poly.entity_id
_entity_poly.type
_entity_poly.pdbx_seq_one_letter_code
_entity_poly.pdbx_strand_id
1 'polypeptide(L)'
;MKKSIVSYACASRVIIVVSLLMTLSSMRTTAGTLYWDSDGNAANGQTDGSGTWTGGTNWLSGANDVAWVSGNPIVFGVAGAVVGNSYTVTNTGTAYSAVQPASITFQGGSSYTLTGNSFNIQGNLIVAADVTSAQTISAAISFGTTGNTTATLSNNAVSSAGTINMTGSKMLPNSSASGGTLILTGTGTGTNLISAAVTQSGTGAVAVNVTGSRWNFTGANSYSGGTVVSGGTLNMGSATTMKLAAGALTIAGGTLSSSVATTTVGGNVVLSAGHLSLNDAAAGTLTLAVNQNFTMSGGEWDISLGTTYDSITGSGTGIFSITGGLLMLDVTGAGFSYTNTYDILNGFSNGSLTGLTIDGYDQENYLATLSDTGVLSFTAIPEANTWSLLMMGVGLFCVVRLFKDGRAKGLTEVLD
;
A
#
# COMPACT_ATOMS: atom_id res chain seq x y z
N MET A 1 -79.03 -75.32 3.34
CA MET A 1 -79.09 -73.85 3.50
C MET A 1 -77.71 -73.35 3.92
N LYS A 2 -77.20 -72.32 3.20
CA LYS A 2 -76.26 -71.24 3.60
C LYS A 2 -74.91 -71.65 4.27
N LYS A 3 -73.76 -71.44 3.59
CA LYS A 3 -72.88 -70.22 3.63
C LYS A 3 -72.51 -69.85 5.08
N SER A 4 -71.25 -69.67 5.51
CA SER A 4 -70.20 -68.84 4.89
C SER A 4 -68.93 -68.80 5.79
N ILE A 5 -67.75 -68.65 5.17
CA ILE A 5 -66.69 -67.63 5.44
C ILE A 5 -65.75 -67.73 6.69
N VAL A 6 -64.46 -67.96 6.35
CA VAL A 6 -63.22 -67.21 6.69
C VAL A 6 -62.77 -67.10 8.16
N SER A 7 -61.54 -67.55 8.48
CA SER A 7 -60.39 -66.62 8.63
C SER A 7 -59.04 -67.31 8.80
N TYR A 8 -58.05 -66.78 8.08
CA TYR A 8 -56.63 -67.08 8.13
C TYR A 8 -55.99 -66.47 9.37
N ALA A 9 -55.06 -67.18 10.02
CA ALA A 9 -53.99 -66.55 10.81
C ALA A 9 -52.65 -66.98 10.18
N CYS A 10 -52.30 -66.24 9.14
CA CYS A 10 -51.01 -66.23 8.48
C CYS A 10 -49.95 -65.58 9.38
N ALA A 11 -48.72 -66.00 9.17
CA ALA A 11 -47.47 -65.50 9.70
C ALA A 11 -47.41 -64.00 10.04
N SER A 12 -46.93 -63.70 11.25
CA SER A 12 -46.25 -62.43 11.52
C SER A 12 -45.20 -62.62 12.62
N ARG A 13 -44.11 -63.30 12.26
CA ARG A 13 -42.86 -63.36 13.04
C ARG A 13 -41.65 -62.98 12.18
N VAL A 14 -41.89 -62.15 11.17
CA VAL A 14 -40.86 -61.58 10.32
C VAL A 14 -41.22 -60.09 10.22
N ILE A 15 -40.20 -59.22 10.30
CA ILE A 15 -40.28 -57.76 10.21
C ILE A 15 -40.46 -57.04 11.58
N ILE A 16 -39.51 -57.23 12.51
CA ILE A 16 -39.03 -56.14 13.39
C ILE A 16 -37.51 -56.29 13.59
N VAL A 17 -36.76 -56.29 12.48
CA VAL A 17 -35.30 -56.07 12.49
C VAL A 17 -34.89 -55.03 11.42
N VAL A 18 -35.87 -54.49 10.67
CA VAL A 18 -35.59 -53.61 9.51
C VAL A 18 -35.80 -52.12 9.81
N SER A 19 -36.37 -51.73 10.96
CA SER A 19 -36.65 -50.32 11.27
C SER A 19 -35.68 -49.67 12.28
N LEU A 20 -34.63 -50.39 12.69
CA LEU A 20 -33.47 -49.80 13.36
C LEU A 20 -32.24 -49.79 12.45
N LEU A 21 -32.45 -49.75 11.13
CA LEU A 21 -31.51 -49.07 10.25
C LEU A 21 -31.71 -47.59 10.52
N MET A 22 -31.22 -47.15 11.69
CA MET A 22 -30.95 -45.74 11.93
C MET A 22 -30.24 -45.28 10.67
N THR A 23 -30.87 -44.36 9.95
CA THR A 23 -30.15 -43.40 9.15
C THR A 23 -29.08 -42.84 10.08
N LEU A 24 -27.89 -43.44 10.07
CA LEU A 24 -26.64 -42.76 10.34
C LEU A 24 -26.48 -41.73 9.23
N SER A 25 -27.40 -40.76 9.20
CA SER A 25 -27.09 -39.42 8.74
C SER A 25 -25.90 -39.04 9.60
N SER A 26 -24.72 -39.14 9.01
CA SER A 26 -23.50 -38.62 9.60
C SER A 26 -23.83 -37.20 10.05
N MET A 27 -23.89 -36.99 11.38
CA MET A 27 -23.99 -35.65 11.93
C MET A 27 -22.68 -34.97 11.56
N ARG A 28 -22.66 -34.33 10.39
CA ARG A 28 -21.54 -33.51 9.96
C ARG A 28 -21.60 -32.25 10.81
N THR A 29 -20.73 -32.18 11.83
CA THR A 29 -20.56 -30.97 12.62
C THR A 29 -19.96 -29.89 11.72
N THR A 30 -20.68 -28.79 11.53
CA THR A 30 -20.16 -27.62 10.81
C THR A 30 -19.12 -26.90 11.66
N ALA A 31 -17.92 -26.68 11.11
CA ALA A 31 -16.88 -25.93 11.80
C ALA A 31 -17.18 -24.41 11.77
N GLY A 32 -17.14 -23.77 12.95
CA GLY A 32 -17.26 -22.31 13.09
C GLY A 32 -16.03 -21.53 12.61
N THR A 33 -14.88 -22.19 12.52
CA THR A 33 -13.64 -21.69 11.89
C THR A 33 -12.94 -22.88 11.26
N LEU A 34 -12.50 -22.72 10.02
CA LEU A 34 -11.69 -23.75 9.36
C LEU A 34 -10.23 -23.51 9.69
N TYR A 35 -9.63 -24.40 10.50
CA TYR A 35 -8.19 -24.45 10.67
C TYR A 35 -7.60 -25.41 9.67
N TRP A 36 -6.58 -24.95 8.99
CA TRP A 36 -5.85 -25.73 8.01
C TRP A 36 -4.46 -25.98 8.56
N ASP A 37 -4.15 -27.24 8.86
CA ASP A 37 -2.91 -27.59 9.55
C ASP A 37 -1.75 -27.89 8.58
N SER A 38 -0.57 -27.38 8.92
CA SER A 38 0.72 -27.59 8.23
C SER A 38 1.71 -28.45 9.04
N ASP A 39 1.39 -28.82 10.27
CA ASP A 39 2.39 -29.32 11.22
C ASP A 39 2.97 -30.71 10.85
N GLY A 40 2.43 -31.36 9.81
CA GLY A 40 2.90 -32.64 9.30
C GLY A 40 2.67 -33.79 10.29
N ASN A 41 1.91 -33.57 11.37
CA ASN A 41 1.67 -34.55 12.40
C ASN A 41 0.44 -35.40 12.07
N ALA A 42 0.65 -36.52 11.39
CA ALA A 42 -0.42 -37.47 11.08
C ALA A 42 -1.18 -38.01 12.31
N ALA A 43 -0.67 -37.81 13.52
CA ALA A 43 -1.29 -38.26 14.75
C ALA A 43 -2.50 -37.42 15.20
N ASN A 44 -2.69 -36.19 14.68
CA ASN A 44 -3.89 -35.38 14.97
C ASN A 44 -5.02 -35.59 13.93
N GLY A 45 -4.78 -36.39 12.89
CA GLY A 45 -5.76 -36.74 11.86
C GLY A 45 -5.99 -35.70 10.77
N GLN A 46 -5.21 -34.61 10.71
CA GLN A 46 -5.30 -33.60 9.64
C GLN A 46 -3.97 -33.50 8.88
N THR A 47 -3.82 -34.33 7.85
CA THR A 47 -2.62 -34.42 7.01
C THR A 47 -2.88 -33.89 5.61
N ASP A 48 -2.80 -32.58 5.41
CA ASP A 48 -2.16 -31.97 4.25
C ASP A 48 -2.35 -30.46 4.26
N GLY A 49 -1.26 -29.71 4.14
CA GLY A 49 -1.34 -28.26 3.98
C GLY A 49 -1.96 -27.82 2.63
N SER A 50 -2.15 -28.77 1.69
CA SER A 50 -2.64 -28.54 0.33
C SER A 50 -4.01 -29.19 0.10
N GLY A 51 -4.88 -28.60 -0.72
CA GLY A 51 -6.17 -29.22 -1.03
C GLY A 51 -6.96 -28.50 -2.13
N THR A 52 -8.18 -28.98 -2.38
CA THR A 52 -9.07 -28.41 -3.39
C THR A 52 -10.41 -27.96 -2.80
N TRP A 53 -10.78 -26.70 -3.06
CA TRP A 53 -12.14 -26.21 -2.84
C TRP A 53 -12.99 -26.47 -4.07
N THR A 54 -13.95 -27.38 -4.00
CA THR A 54 -14.90 -27.59 -5.10
C THR A 54 -16.08 -26.62 -5.09
N GLY A 55 -16.07 -25.64 -4.19
CA GLY A 55 -17.20 -24.75 -3.92
C GLY A 55 -18.29 -25.36 -3.03
N GLY A 56 -19.07 -24.50 -2.38
CA GLY A 56 -20.16 -24.88 -1.49
C GLY A 56 -19.69 -25.12 -0.06
N THR A 57 -20.43 -25.96 0.67
CA THR A 57 -20.13 -26.27 2.09
C THR A 57 -19.07 -27.36 2.27
N ASN A 58 -18.50 -27.88 1.19
CA ASN A 58 -17.62 -29.05 1.25
C ASN A 58 -16.23 -28.66 0.74
N TRP A 59 -15.23 -28.93 1.58
CA TRP A 59 -13.83 -28.85 1.22
C TRP A 59 -13.21 -30.25 1.17
N LEU A 60 -12.40 -30.53 0.14
CA LEU A 60 -11.67 -31.79 -0.04
C LEU A 60 -10.18 -31.62 0.32
N SER A 61 -9.79 -32.12 1.50
CA SER A 61 -8.40 -32.28 1.97
C SER A 61 -8.11 -33.77 2.11
N GLY A 62 -7.54 -34.39 1.08
CA GLY A 62 -7.33 -35.83 1.04
C GLY A 62 -8.64 -36.64 1.14
N ALA A 63 -8.71 -37.57 2.09
CA ALA A 63 -9.79 -38.56 2.20
C ALA A 63 -11.02 -38.14 3.03
N ASN A 64 -10.95 -37.03 3.78
CA ASN A 64 -12.01 -36.58 4.68
C ASN A 64 -12.58 -35.23 4.24
N ASP A 65 -13.88 -35.17 3.97
CA ASP A 65 -14.60 -33.92 3.73
C ASP A 65 -14.82 -33.17 5.05
N VAL A 66 -14.38 -31.92 5.13
CA VAL A 66 -14.79 -31.02 6.21
C VAL A 66 -16.00 -30.20 5.75
N ALA A 67 -17.11 -30.29 6.49
CA ALA A 67 -18.27 -29.43 6.28
C ALA A 67 -17.99 -28.02 6.83
N TRP A 68 -17.94 -27.03 5.94
CA TRP A 68 -17.70 -25.63 6.25
C TRP A 68 -18.87 -24.77 5.73
N VAL A 69 -19.13 -23.62 6.36
CA VAL A 69 -20.22 -22.73 5.95
C VAL A 69 -19.68 -21.35 5.62
N SER A 70 -20.24 -20.77 4.56
CA SER A 70 -19.99 -19.40 4.12
C SER A 70 -20.16 -18.39 5.26
N GLY A 71 -19.29 -17.39 5.33
CA GLY A 71 -19.25 -16.40 6.40
C GLY A 71 -18.40 -16.80 7.61
N ASN A 72 -17.87 -18.02 7.66
CA ASN A 72 -16.91 -18.39 8.71
C ASN A 72 -15.47 -17.98 8.35
N PRO A 73 -14.60 -17.73 9.33
CA PRO A 73 -13.17 -17.52 9.08
C PRO A 73 -12.45 -18.78 8.58
N ILE A 74 -11.35 -18.56 7.86
CA ILE A 74 -10.38 -19.59 7.47
C ILE A 74 -9.01 -19.19 8.01
N VAL A 75 -8.29 -20.16 8.57
CA VAL A 75 -6.94 -19.99 9.08
C VAL A 75 -6.04 -21.05 8.44
N PHE A 76 -5.01 -20.60 7.72
CA PHE A 76 -3.95 -21.41 7.13
C PHE A 76 -2.73 -21.45 8.04
N GLY A 77 -2.33 -22.66 8.42
CA GLY A 77 -1.20 -22.95 9.29
C GLY A 77 -1.59 -22.99 10.77
N VAL A 78 -0.59 -23.30 11.60
CA VAL A 78 -0.70 -23.31 13.07
C VAL A 78 0.32 -22.35 13.64
N ALA A 79 -0.08 -21.63 14.68
CA ALA A 79 0.80 -20.67 15.34
C ALA A 79 2.10 -21.34 15.82
N GLY A 80 3.25 -20.80 15.41
CA GLY A 80 4.57 -21.36 15.76
C GLY A 80 4.97 -22.63 14.99
N ALA A 81 4.25 -23.02 13.93
CA ALA A 81 4.65 -24.13 13.07
C ALA A 81 6.02 -23.89 12.40
N VAL A 82 6.76 -24.97 12.17
CA VAL A 82 8.13 -24.95 11.62
C VAL A 82 8.15 -24.35 10.21
N VAL A 83 9.23 -23.62 9.91
CA VAL A 83 9.49 -23.02 8.59
C VAL A 83 9.81 -24.09 7.55
N GLY A 84 9.36 -23.89 6.31
CA GLY A 84 9.94 -24.58 5.15
C GLY A 84 8.97 -25.46 4.34
N ASN A 85 7.75 -25.68 4.82
CA ASN A 85 6.74 -26.35 4.00
C ASN A 85 6.08 -25.37 3.03
N SER A 86 5.69 -25.89 1.87
CA SER A 86 4.99 -25.14 0.83
C SER A 86 3.73 -25.87 0.44
N TYR A 87 2.61 -25.15 0.43
CA TYR A 87 1.31 -25.74 0.18
C TYR A 87 0.50 -25.00 -0.86
N THR A 88 -0.42 -25.72 -1.49
CA THR A 88 -1.28 -25.18 -2.56
C THR A 88 -2.74 -25.47 -2.25
N VAL A 89 -3.53 -24.40 -2.23
CA VAL A 89 -4.96 -24.40 -1.96
C VAL A 89 -5.65 -23.97 -3.26
N THR A 90 -6.28 -24.93 -3.96
CA THR A 90 -6.86 -24.69 -5.28
C THR A 90 -8.37 -24.53 -5.18
N ASN A 91 -8.92 -23.39 -5.56
CA ASN A 91 -10.36 -23.22 -5.71
C ASN A 91 -10.80 -23.66 -7.12
N THR A 92 -11.57 -24.74 -7.22
CA THR A 92 -12.19 -25.22 -8.46
C THR A 92 -13.69 -24.93 -8.51
N GLY A 93 -14.27 -24.35 -7.45
CA GLY A 93 -15.69 -23.99 -7.40
C GLY A 93 -16.07 -23.01 -8.50
N THR A 94 -17.16 -23.27 -9.22
CA THR A 94 -17.64 -22.38 -10.28
C THR A 94 -18.06 -21.02 -9.71
N ALA A 95 -17.80 -19.96 -10.47
CA ALA A 95 -17.75 -18.53 -10.14
C ALA A 95 -18.59 -17.98 -8.94
N TYR A 96 -17.97 -17.02 -8.22
CA TYR A 96 -18.50 -15.99 -7.29
C TYR A 96 -19.38 -16.38 -6.09
N SER A 97 -20.06 -17.53 -6.12
CA SER A 97 -21.15 -17.84 -5.19
C SER A 97 -20.81 -18.88 -4.12
N ALA A 98 -19.76 -19.68 -4.32
CA ALA A 98 -19.62 -20.91 -3.55
C ALA A 98 -18.69 -20.77 -2.33
N VAL A 99 -17.86 -19.73 -2.28
CA VAL A 99 -16.76 -19.56 -1.32
C VAL A 99 -16.74 -18.14 -0.82
N GLN A 100 -17.28 -17.89 0.39
CA GLN A 100 -17.24 -16.56 0.97
C GLN A 100 -16.78 -16.55 2.43
N PRO A 101 -15.48 -16.73 2.70
CA PRO A 101 -15.00 -16.67 4.07
C PRO A 101 -15.16 -15.27 4.64
N ALA A 102 -15.49 -15.15 5.93
CA ALA A 102 -15.46 -13.85 6.61
C ALA A 102 -14.05 -13.24 6.59
N SER A 103 -13.03 -14.09 6.73
CA SER A 103 -11.64 -13.71 6.59
C SER A 103 -10.78 -14.90 6.22
N ILE A 104 -9.61 -14.63 5.66
CA ILE A 104 -8.53 -15.59 5.47
C ILE A 104 -7.35 -15.11 6.29
N THR A 105 -6.82 -15.95 7.17
CA THR A 105 -5.62 -15.68 7.97
C THR A 105 -4.55 -16.71 7.63
N PHE A 106 -3.30 -16.28 7.41
CA PHE A 106 -2.14 -17.15 7.37
C PHE A 106 -1.35 -17.00 8.67
N GLN A 107 -0.87 -18.10 9.24
CA GLN A 107 -0.07 -18.16 10.47
C GLN A 107 0.98 -19.29 10.39
N GLY A 108 2.00 -19.22 11.23
CA GLY A 108 3.11 -20.18 11.25
C GLY A 108 4.12 -20.03 10.12
N GLY A 109 5.19 -20.84 10.15
CA GLY A 109 6.35 -20.66 9.26
C GLY A 109 6.20 -21.14 7.81
N SER A 110 5.05 -21.73 7.43
CA SER A 110 4.85 -22.33 6.10
C SER A 110 4.40 -21.32 5.05
N SER A 111 4.62 -21.64 3.76
CA SER A 111 4.08 -20.86 2.64
C SER A 111 2.81 -21.50 2.08
N TYR A 112 1.83 -20.68 1.75
CA TYR A 112 0.60 -21.10 1.07
C TYR A 112 0.45 -20.38 -0.27
N THR A 113 0.00 -21.14 -1.27
CA THR A 113 -0.39 -20.64 -2.58
C THR A 113 -1.89 -20.81 -2.77
N LEU A 114 -2.64 -19.70 -2.82
CA LEU A 114 -4.05 -19.71 -3.21
C LEU A 114 -4.16 -19.59 -4.74
N THR A 115 -4.78 -20.58 -5.39
CA THR A 115 -4.86 -20.65 -6.86
C THR A 115 -6.24 -21.13 -7.34
N GLY A 116 -6.44 -21.14 -8.66
CA GLY A 116 -7.69 -21.51 -9.31
C GLY A 116 -8.66 -20.34 -9.49
N ASN A 117 -9.95 -20.60 -9.30
CA ASN A 117 -11.04 -19.64 -9.42
C ASN A 117 -11.01 -18.58 -8.31
N SER A 118 -11.75 -17.49 -8.50
CA SER A 118 -11.75 -16.35 -7.58
C SER A 118 -12.18 -16.72 -6.16
N PHE A 119 -11.49 -16.18 -5.15
CA PHE A 119 -11.94 -16.21 -3.75
C PHE A 119 -12.69 -14.92 -3.42
N ASN A 120 -13.88 -15.03 -2.81
CA ASN A 120 -14.72 -13.89 -2.47
C ASN A 120 -14.74 -13.65 -0.96
N ILE A 121 -13.80 -12.90 -0.44
CA ILE A 121 -13.62 -12.71 1.01
C ILE A 121 -14.57 -11.63 1.51
N GLN A 122 -15.39 -11.89 2.54
CA GLN A 122 -16.34 -10.88 3.02
C GLN A 122 -15.66 -9.77 3.83
N GLY A 123 -14.51 -10.04 4.45
CA GLY A 123 -13.78 -9.10 5.29
C GLY A 123 -12.30 -9.05 4.96
N ASN A 124 -11.47 -9.70 5.79
CA ASN A 124 -10.03 -9.43 5.84
C ASN A 124 -9.19 -10.57 5.27
N LEU A 125 -8.06 -10.20 4.66
CA LEU A 125 -6.94 -11.09 4.39
C LEU A 125 -5.79 -10.70 5.32
N ILE A 126 -5.33 -11.64 6.15
CA ILE A 126 -4.38 -11.36 7.23
C ILE A 126 -3.19 -12.31 7.11
N VAL A 127 -1.98 -11.78 7.18
CA VAL A 127 -0.75 -12.53 7.48
C VAL A 127 -0.35 -12.22 8.92
N ALA A 128 -0.34 -13.25 9.76
CA ALA A 128 -0.07 -13.13 11.18
C ALA A 128 1.42 -12.86 11.47
N ALA A 129 1.71 -12.49 12.71
CA ALA A 129 3.04 -12.05 13.11
C ALA A 129 4.11 -13.14 13.03
N ASP A 130 3.72 -14.39 13.23
CA ASP A 130 4.60 -15.55 13.23
C ASP A 130 4.83 -16.15 11.83
N VAL A 131 4.29 -15.53 10.78
CA VAL A 131 4.55 -15.95 9.40
C VAL A 131 5.96 -15.56 8.99
N THR A 132 6.75 -16.56 8.56
CA THR A 132 8.14 -16.36 8.15
C THR A 132 8.39 -16.62 6.66
N SER A 133 7.34 -16.98 5.92
CA SER A 133 7.43 -17.35 4.50
C SER A 133 6.39 -16.59 3.67
N ALA A 134 6.68 -16.38 2.40
CA ALA A 134 5.81 -15.64 1.51
C ALA A 134 4.49 -16.39 1.25
N GLN A 135 3.38 -15.67 1.31
CA GLN A 135 2.05 -16.16 0.96
C GLN A 135 1.73 -15.68 -0.45
N THR A 136 1.45 -16.62 -1.35
CA THR A 136 1.20 -16.33 -2.77
C THR A 136 -0.28 -16.46 -3.08
N ILE A 137 -0.82 -15.47 -3.78
CA ILE A 137 -2.22 -15.45 -4.19
C ILE A 137 -2.26 -15.22 -5.70
N SER A 138 -2.41 -16.33 -6.42
CA SER A 138 -2.48 -16.37 -7.89
C SER A 138 -3.92 -16.40 -8.40
N ALA A 139 -4.89 -16.71 -7.55
CA ALA A 139 -6.31 -16.54 -7.87
C ALA A 139 -6.73 -15.06 -7.79
N ALA A 140 -7.77 -14.69 -8.51
CA ALA A 140 -8.39 -13.38 -8.33
C ALA A 140 -9.04 -13.31 -6.92
N ILE A 141 -8.95 -12.15 -6.29
CA ILE A 141 -9.61 -11.90 -5.00
C ILE A 141 -10.68 -10.85 -5.22
N SER A 142 -11.91 -11.16 -4.84
CA SER A 142 -12.96 -10.17 -4.64
C SER A 142 -13.18 -9.99 -3.16
N PHE A 143 -13.48 -8.76 -2.74
CA PHE A 143 -13.96 -8.50 -1.39
C PHE A 143 -15.44 -8.21 -1.45
N GLY A 144 -16.25 -8.95 -0.68
CA GLY A 144 -17.66 -8.69 -0.43
C GLY A 144 -18.62 -9.04 -1.56
N THR A 145 -19.72 -9.71 -1.21
CA THR A 145 -21.02 -9.57 -1.88
C THR A 145 -22.05 -9.19 -0.82
N THR A 146 -22.56 -7.97 -0.89
CA THR A 146 -23.54 -7.31 0.01
C THR A 146 -22.99 -6.71 1.32
N GLY A 147 -23.24 -5.41 1.52
CA GLY A 147 -23.11 -4.70 2.82
C GLY A 147 -21.72 -4.22 3.23
N ASN A 148 -20.67 -5.02 3.06
CA ASN A 148 -19.33 -4.60 3.46
C ASN A 148 -18.65 -3.76 2.36
N THR A 149 -18.37 -2.50 2.68
CA THR A 149 -17.66 -1.56 1.80
C THR A 149 -16.16 -1.51 2.10
N THR A 150 -15.68 -2.15 3.17
CA THR A 150 -14.27 -2.11 3.58
C THR A 150 -13.61 -3.48 3.45
N ALA A 151 -12.54 -3.53 2.67
CA ALA A 151 -11.64 -4.67 2.54
C ALA A 151 -10.32 -4.34 3.24
N THR A 152 -9.77 -5.27 4.02
CA THR A 152 -8.46 -5.06 4.66
C THR A 152 -7.49 -6.15 4.27
N LEU A 153 -6.31 -5.76 3.79
CA LEU A 153 -5.14 -6.62 3.67
C LEU A 153 -4.15 -6.18 4.73
N SER A 154 -3.83 -7.08 5.64
CA SER A 154 -2.91 -6.83 6.74
C SER A 154 -1.75 -7.80 6.67
N ASN A 155 -0.52 -7.29 6.64
CA ASN A 155 0.66 -8.12 6.86
C ASN A 155 1.36 -7.69 8.15
N ASN A 156 1.30 -8.56 9.15
CA ASN A 156 1.94 -8.36 10.46
C ASN A 156 3.18 -9.22 10.66
N ALA A 157 3.61 -9.99 9.66
CA ALA A 157 4.77 -10.87 9.74
C ALA A 157 6.02 -10.12 10.22
N VAL A 158 6.60 -10.56 11.32
CA VAL A 158 7.82 -9.93 11.85
C VAL A 158 9.04 -10.20 10.97
N SER A 159 9.01 -11.29 10.21
CA SER A 159 10.04 -11.67 9.24
C SER A 159 9.86 -10.94 7.92
N SER A 160 10.97 -10.48 7.33
CA SER A 160 10.96 -9.86 6.00
C SER A 160 10.60 -10.82 4.87
N ALA A 161 10.74 -12.13 5.10
CA ALA A 161 10.30 -13.17 4.18
C ALA A 161 8.80 -13.47 4.28
N GLY A 162 8.13 -13.07 5.36
CA GLY A 162 6.68 -13.15 5.50
C GLY A 162 6.01 -12.05 4.70
N THR A 163 5.73 -12.29 3.41
CA THR A 163 5.09 -11.31 2.52
C THR A 163 3.73 -11.78 2.02
N ILE A 164 2.92 -10.85 1.53
CA ILE A 164 1.76 -11.14 0.68
C ILE A 164 2.15 -10.84 -0.77
N ASN A 165 2.09 -11.85 -1.64
CA ASN A 165 2.40 -11.74 -3.06
C ASN A 165 1.14 -12.04 -3.88
N MET A 166 0.45 -11.01 -4.33
CA MET A 166 -0.75 -11.12 -5.16
C MET A 166 -0.39 -11.01 -6.63
N THR A 167 -0.30 -12.17 -7.29
CA THR A 167 0.10 -12.32 -8.69
C THR A 167 -1.07 -12.68 -9.62
N GLY A 168 -2.29 -12.80 -9.08
CA GLY A 168 -3.49 -13.13 -9.84
C GLY A 168 -4.02 -12.01 -10.75
N SER A 169 -5.03 -12.34 -11.57
CA SER A 169 -5.48 -11.43 -12.63
C SER A 169 -6.12 -10.13 -12.13
N LYS A 170 -6.84 -10.12 -11.01
CA LYS A 170 -7.53 -8.92 -10.46
C LYS A 170 -7.75 -8.99 -8.95
N MET A 171 -7.65 -7.82 -8.30
CA MET A 171 -8.26 -7.53 -7.00
C MET A 171 -9.50 -6.67 -7.22
N LEU A 172 -10.63 -7.10 -6.66
CA LEU A 172 -11.95 -6.50 -6.88
C LEU A 172 -12.57 -6.11 -5.53
N PRO A 173 -12.17 -4.99 -4.92
CA PRO A 173 -12.89 -4.46 -3.76
C PRO A 173 -14.36 -4.21 -4.10
N ASN A 174 -15.29 -4.56 -3.20
CA ASN A 174 -16.70 -4.26 -3.37
C ASN A 174 -16.87 -2.76 -3.56
N SER A 175 -17.56 -2.39 -4.63
CA SER A 175 -17.87 -1.00 -4.92
C SER A 175 -19.33 -0.87 -5.36
N SER A 176 -20.21 -1.33 -4.47
CA SER A 176 -21.65 -1.04 -4.52
C SER A 176 -21.89 0.47 -4.70
N ALA A 177 -23.11 0.91 -5.00
CA ALA A 177 -23.39 2.32 -5.29
C ALA A 177 -22.87 3.32 -4.23
N SER A 178 -22.70 2.89 -2.98
CA SER A 178 -22.15 3.68 -1.87
C SER A 178 -20.62 3.84 -1.86
N GLY A 179 -19.90 3.20 -2.80
CA GLY A 179 -18.43 3.17 -2.81
C GLY A 179 -17.83 2.07 -1.93
N GLY A 180 -16.50 2.02 -1.92
CA GLY A 180 -15.73 1.05 -1.15
C GLY A 180 -14.37 1.60 -0.72
N THR A 181 -13.71 0.90 0.19
CA THR A 181 -12.37 1.21 0.70
C THR A 181 -11.55 -0.07 0.78
N LEU A 182 -10.37 -0.05 0.17
CA LEU A 182 -9.33 -1.05 0.36
C LEU A 182 -8.30 -0.48 1.33
N ILE A 183 -8.12 -1.13 2.47
CA ILE A 183 -7.10 -0.78 3.47
C ILE A 183 -5.93 -1.73 3.32
N LEU A 184 -4.76 -1.17 3.10
CA LEU A 184 -3.47 -1.85 3.11
C LEU A 184 -2.74 -1.45 4.40
N THR A 185 -2.47 -2.43 5.25
CA THR A 185 -1.98 -2.16 6.61
C THR A 185 -1.04 -3.24 7.10
N GLY A 186 -0.57 -3.05 8.33
CA GLY A 186 0.23 -4.01 9.08
C GLY A 186 1.56 -3.43 9.53
N THR A 187 2.29 -4.28 10.26
CA THR A 187 3.58 -3.98 10.87
C THR A 187 4.73 -4.78 10.25
N GLY A 188 4.42 -5.54 9.20
CA GLY A 188 5.37 -6.45 8.57
C GLY A 188 6.55 -5.73 7.93
N THR A 189 7.71 -6.35 8.05
CA THR A 189 9.00 -5.78 7.59
C THR A 189 9.32 -6.14 6.13
N GLY A 190 8.57 -7.08 5.56
CA GLY A 190 8.72 -7.52 4.18
C GLY A 190 8.07 -6.58 3.16
N THR A 191 8.45 -6.74 1.89
CA THR A 191 7.82 -6.02 0.78
C THR A 191 6.65 -6.84 0.25
N ASN A 192 5.42 -6.37 0.46
CA ASN A 192 4.23 -6.99 -0.12
C ASN A 192 4.14 -6.61 -1.59
N LEU A 193 3.83 -7.58 -2.45
CA LEU A 193 3.68 -7.37 -3.88
C LEU A 193 2.20 -7.45 -4.27
N ILE A 194 1.69 -6.41 -4.93
CA ILE A 194 0.41 -6.42 -5.62
C ILE A 194 0.67 -6.18 -7.11
N SER A 195 0.86 -7.27 -7.85
CA SER A 195 0.97 -7.21 -9.31
C SER A 195 -0.37 -7.43 -10.01
N ALA A 196 -1.34 -8.00 -9.29
CA ALA A 196 -2.75 -7.96 -9.69
C ALA A 196 -3.23 -6.50 -9.81
N ALA A 197 -3.98 -6.17 -10.86
CA ALA A 197 -4.62 -4.86 -10.94
C ALA A 197 -5.71 -4.74 -9.86
N VAL A 198 -5.69 -3.65 -9.10
CA VAL A 198 -6.82 -3.24 -8.26
C VAL A 198 -7.83 -2.51 -9.14
N THR A 199 -9.00 -3.13 -9.33
CA THR A 199 -10.08 -2.62 -10.15
C THR A 199 -11.36 -2.57 -9.33
N GLN A 200 -12.12 -1.47 -9.44
CA GLN A 200 -13.43 -1.39 -8.80
C GLN A 200 -14.42 -2.39 -9.45
N SER A 201 -15.18 -3.12 -8.63
CA SER A 201 -16.09 -4.19 -9.10
C SER A 201 -17.45 -3.69 -9.61
N GLY A 202 -17.81 -2.45 -9.27
CA GLY A 202 -19.09 -1.80 -9.55
C GLY A 202 -18.94 -0.29 -9.76
N THR A 203 -20.05 0.44 -9.62
CA THR A 203 -20.15 1.87 -9.97
C THR A 203 -19.69 2.82 -8.86
N GLY A 204 -19.70 2.40 -7.60
CA GLY A 204 -19.21 3.22 -6.49
C GLY A 204 -17.70 3.43 -6.57
N ALA A 205 -17.23 4.56 -6.08
CA ALA A 205 -15.81 4.87 -6.05
C ALA A 205 -15.08 4.01 -5.00
N VAL A 206 -13.96 3.40 -5.38
CA VAL A 206 -13.07 2.67 -4.44
C VAL A 206 -11.90 3.57 -4.06
N ALA A 207 -11.78 3.83 -2.76
CA ALA A 207 -10.59 4.45 -2.17
C ALA A 207 -9.57 3.38 -1.74
N VAL A 208 -8.29 3.68 -1.87
CA VAL A 208 -7.19 2.82 -1.39
C VAL A 208 -6.43 3.55 -0.30
N ASN A 209 -6.36 2.99 0.91
CA ASN A 209 -5.71 3.59 2.06
C ASN A 209 -4.52 2.74 2.49
N VAL A 210 -3.31 3.30 2.39
CA VAL A 210 -2.06 2.68 2.85
C VAL A 210 -1.69 3.28 4.20
N THR A 211 -1.63 2.44 5.23
CA THR A 211 -1.48 2.86 6.63
C THR A 211 -0.28 2.23 7.33
N GLY A 212 0.34 1.20 6.74
CA GLY A 212 1.46 0.45 7.33
C GLY A 212 2.07 -0.54 6.34
N SER A 213 3.22 -1.13 6.71
CA SER A 213 4.07 -1.99 5.87
C SER A 213 4.54 -1.34 4.54
N ARG A 214 5.36 -2.05 3.76
CA ARG A 214 5.70 -1.67 2.37
C ARG A 214 4.83 -2.44 1.39
N TRP A 215 4.16 -1.73 0.49
CA TRP A 215 3.29 -2.27 -0.56
C TRP A 215 3.81 -1.84 -1.93
N ASN A 216 4.22 -2.81 -2.73
CA ASN A 216 4.71 -2.60 -4.09
C ASN A 216 3.60 -2.91 -5.11
N PHE A 217 3.10 -1.88 -5.76
CA PHE A 217 2.08 -2.00 -6.80
C PHE A 217 2.73 -2.00 -8.18
N THR A 218 2.52 -3.06 -8.95
CA THR A 218 3.02 -3.16 -10.33
C THR A 218 1.92 -3.34 -11.38
N GLY A 219 0.71 -3.71 -10.95
CA GLY A 219 -0.47 -3.78 -11.81
C GLY A 219 -0.99 -2.40 -12.21
N ALA A 220 -1.65 -2.30 -13.37
CA ALA A 220 -2.31 -1.07 -13.81
C ALA A 220 -3.66 -0.89 -13.10
N ASN A 221 -3.71 -0.03 -12.08
CA ASN A 221 -4.88 0.10 -11.22
C ASN A 221 -5.91 1.08 -11.78
N SER A 222 -7.21 0.75 -11.64
CA SER A 222 -8.32 1.47 -12.26
C SER A 222 -9.49 1.67 -11.29
N TYR A 223 -9.29 2.51 -10.29
CA TYR A 223 -10.30 2.90 -9.30
C TYR A 223 -10.45 4.43 -9.22
N SER A 224 -11.64 4.91 -8.83
CA SER A 224 -11.98 6.34 -8.87
C SER A 224 -12.01 7.06 -7.51
N GLY A 225 -11.93 6.36 -6.38
CA GLY A 225 -12.04 6.98 -5.04
C GLY A 225 -10.75 7.63 -4.53
N GLY A 226 -9.63 7.42 -5.22
CA GLY A 226 -8.32 7.97 -4.84
C GLY A 226 -7.48 7.04 -3.98
N THR A 227 -6.26 7.48 -3.69
CA THR A 227 -5.28 6.76 -2.89
C THR A 227 -4.78 7.68 -1.78
N VAL A 228 -4.76 7.20 -0.54
CA VAL A 228 -4.19 7.93 0.60
C VAL A 228 -3.07 7.10 1.20
N VAL A 229 -1.88 7.67 1.32
CA VAL A 229 -0.71 7.09 1.99
C VAL A 229 -0.51 7.82 3.31
N SER A 230 -1.16 7.33 4.36
CA SER A 230 -1.10 7.92 5.71
C SER A 230 -0.06 7.28 6.63
N GLY A 231 0.47 6.12 6.25
CA GLY A 231 1.58 5.45 6.92
C GLY A 231 2.19 4.35 6.06
N GLY A 232 3.32 3.80 6.49
CA GLY A 232 4.07 2.80 5.71
C GLY A 232 4.61 3.37 4.39
N THR A 233 4.81 2.50 3.40
CA THR A 233 5.27 2.90 2.06
C THR A 233 4.41 2.28 0.96
N LEU A 234 3.95 3.11 0.03
CA LEU A 234 3.40 2.67 -1.25
C LEU A 234 4.46 2.88 -2.34
N ASN A 235 4.92 1.79 -2.96
CA ASN A 235 5.84 1.84 -4.08
C ASN A 235 5.10 1.64 -5.41
N MET A 236 5.29 2.55 -6.35
CA MET A 236 4.88 2.40 -7.75
C MET A 236 5.99 1.67 -8.53
N GLY A 237 5.82 0.37 -8.70
CA GLY A 237 6.81 -0.49 -9.36
C GLY A 237 6.65 -0.61 -10.88
N SER A 238 5.75 0.15 -11.49
CA SER A 238 5.55 0.22 -12.95
C SER A 238 5.13 1.62 -13.38
N ALA A 239 5.46 2.00 -14.62
CA ALA A 239 5.13 3.31 -15.17
C ALA A 239 3.61 3.57 -15.24
N THR A 240 2.81 2.50 -15.31
CA THR A 240 1.35 2.56 -15.47
C THR A 240 0.59 2.28 -14.18
N THR A 241 1.28 2.10 -13.05
CA THR A 241 0.68 1.67 -11.77
C THR A 241 -0.54 2.51 -11.38
N MET A 242 -0.44 3.84 -11.46
CA MET A 242 -1.52 4.77 -11.07
C MET A 242 -2.12 5.53 -12.25
N LYS A 243 -1.83 5.12 -13.49
CA LYS A 243 -2.22 5.86 -14.69
C LYS A 243 -3.74 5.90 -14.90
N LEU A 244 -4.44 4.80 -14.58
CA LEU A 244 -5.88 4.67 -14.76
C LEU A 244 -6.67 4.96 -13.47
N ALA A 245 -5.99 5.22 -12.35
CA ALA A 245 -6.62 5.64 -11.11
C ALA A 245 -6.98 7.13 -11.22
N ALA A 246 -8.27 7.44 -11.14
CA ALA A 246 -8.78 8.79 -11.44
C ALA A 246 -8.86 9.70 -10.21
N GLY A 247 -9.01 9.13 -9.01
CA GLY A 247 -9.04 9.91 -7.77
C GLY A 247 -7.65 10.40 -7.36
N ALA A 248 -7.60 11.42 -6.50
CA ALA A 248 -6.35 12.01 -6.05
C ALA A 248 -5.43 11.00 -5.34
N LEU A 249 -4.13 11.15 -5.53
CA LEU A 249 -3.06 10.48 -4.77
C LEU A 249 -2.56 11.43 -3.70
N THR A 250 -2.88 11.13 -2.45
CA THR A 250 -2.54 11.96 -1.29
C THR A 250 -1.51 11.27 -0.42
N ILE A 251 -0.38 11.92 -0.17
CA ILE A 251 0.63 11.51 0.81
C ILE A 251 0.38 12.34 2.08
N ALA A 252 -0.05 11.66 3.14
CA ALA A 252 -0.57 12.27 4.37
C ALA A 252 0.14 11.79 5.64
N GLY A 253 1.30 11.15 5.51
CA GLY A 253 2.09 10.68 6.64
C GLY A 253 3.00 9.49 6.36
N GLY A 254 2.74 8.71 5.29
CA GLY A 254 3.64 7.65 4.83
C GLY A 254 4.57 8.10 3.71
N THR A 255 5.18 7.14 3.04
CA THR A 255 6.06 7.37 1.89
C THR A 255 5.39 6.91 0.60
N LEU A 256 5.34 7.79 -0.41
CA LEU A 256 5.14 7.37 -1.79
C LEU A 256 6.51 7.24 -2.44
N SER A 257 6.81 6.05 -2.96
CA SER A 257 8.03 5.79 -3.72
C SER A 257 7.74 5.31 -5.13
N SER A 258 8.74 5.36 -6.02
CA SER A 258 8.72 4.62 -7.27
C SER A 258 10.05 3.92 -7.50
N SER A 259 10.01 2.75 -8.15
CA SER A 259 11.19 2.00 -8.55
C SER A 259 11.37 1.96 -10.07
N VAL A 260 10.79 2.94 -10.79
CA VAL A 260 10.95 3.12 -12.23
C VAL A 260 11.23 4.58 -12.54
N ALA A 261 11.97 4.82 -13.62
CA ALA A 261 12.41 6.16 -14.02
C ALA A 261 11.25 7.13 -14.33
N THR A 262 10.10 6.62 -14.77
CA THR A 262 8.94 7.48 -15.05
C THR A 262 7.66 6.78 -14.66
N THR A 263 6.80 7.47 -13.91
CA THR A 263 5.45 7.02 -13.56
C THR A 263 4.41 8.04 -14.00
N THR A 264 3.22 7.56 -14.33
CA THR A 264 2.07 8.43 -14.63
C THR A 264 0.98 8.26 -13.59
N VAL A 265 0.46 9.37 -13.08
CA VAL A 265 -0.67 9.41 -12.14
C VAL A 265 -1.88 10.03 -12.84
N GLY A 266 -3.01 9.33 -12.80
CA GLY A 266 -4.27 9.79 -13.38
C GLY A 266 -4.98 10.87 -12.56
N GLY A 267 -4.71 10.92 -11.25
CA GLY A 267 -5.27 11.86 -10.28
C GLY A 267 -4.41 13.11 -10.04
N ASN A 268 -4.95 14.06 -9.27
CA ASN A 268 -4.13 15.08 -8.61
C ASN A 268 -3.12 14.41 -7.67
N VAL A 269 -1.98 15.04 -7.47
CA VAL A 269 -0.98 14.61 -6.48
C VAL A 269 -0.94 15.63 -5.36
N VAL A 270 -1.10 15.18 -4.12
CA VAL A 270 -1.10 16.02 -2.93
C VAL A 270 -0.09 15.49 -1.92
N LEU A 271 0.93 16.28 -1.60
CA LEU A 271 1.88 16.02 -0.53
C LEU A 271 1.52 16.95 0.65
N SER A 272 0.81 16.42 1.64
CA SER A 272 0.41 17.18 2.83
C SER A 272 1.25 16.86 4.05
N ALA A 273 1.81 15.65 4.13
CA ALA A 273 2.78 15.19 5.12
C ALA A 273 3.51 13.94 4.58
N GLY A 274 4.48 13.40 5.31
CA GLY A 274 5.22 12.20 4.89
C GLY A 274 6.28 12.51 3.83
N HIS A 275 6.63 11.52 3.00
CA HIS A 275 7.75 11.60 2.04
C HIS A 275 7.34 11.24 0.61
N LEU A 276 7.89 11.96 -0.36
CA LEU A 276 7.86 11.64 -1.79
C LEU A 276 9.29 11.37 -2.27
N SER A 277 9.55 10.16 -2.78
CA SER A 277 10.84 9.76 -3.34
C SER A 277 10.63 9.08 -4.68
N LEU A 278 11.41 9.43 -5.71
CA LEU A 278 11.22 8.92 -7.07
C LEU A 278 12.43 8.12 -7.53
N ASN A 279 12.18 6.96 -8.13
CA ASN A 279 13.19 6.09 -8.74
C ASN A 279 14.39 5.74 -7.81
N ASP A 280 14.12 5.64 -6.52
CA ASP A 280 15.06 5.32 -5.44
C ASP A 280 16.34 6.20 -5.49
N ALA A 281 17.48 5.63 -5.92
CA ALA A 281 18.78 6.31 -5.94
C ALA A 281 19.12 6.96 -7.30
N ALA A 282 18.21 6.93 -8.27
CA ALA A 282 18.38 7.52 -9.58
C ALA A 282 17.29 8.55 -9.83
N ALA A 283 17.53 9.50 -10.74
CA ALA A 283 16.52 10.48 -11.12
C ALA A 283 15.25 9.83 -11.67
N GLY A 284 14.09 10.29 -11.20
CA GLY A 284 12.76 9.83 -11.54
C GLY A 284 11.81 10.98 -11.86
N THR A 285 10.85 10.70 -12.74
CA THR A 285 9.83 11.66 -13.14
C THR A 285 8.43 11.16 -12.76
N LEU A 286 7.65 12.01 -12.12
CA LEU A 286 6.23 11.82 -11.89
C LEU A 286 5.42 12.66 -12.89
N THR A 287 4.77 12.02 -13.84
CA THR A 287 3.93 12.69 -14.83
C THR A 287 2.46 12.70 -14.39
N LEU A 288 1.84 13.86 -14.44
CA LEU A 288 0.42 14.06 -14.11
C LEU A 288 -0.42 14.02 -15.39
N ALA A 289 -1.60 13.41 -15.31
CA ALA A 289 -2.56 13.42 -16.41
C ALA A 289 -3.11 14.83 -16.70
N VAL A 290 -3.86 14.96 -17.79
CA VAL A 290 -4.41 16.24 -18.23
C VAL A 290 -5.30 16.88 -17.16
N ASN A 291 -5.11 18.18 -16.93
CA ASN A 291 -5.82 19.00 -15.93
C ASN A 291 -5.57 18.61 -14.47
N GLN A 292 -4.58 17.77 -14.19
CA GLN A 292 -4.26 17.38 -12.82
C GLN A 292 -3.22 18.30 -12.22
N ASN A 293 -3.37 18.56 -10.92
CA ASN A 293 -2.55 19.51 -10.17
C ASN A 293 -1.57 18.78 -9.24
N PHE A 294 -0.45 19.43 -8.98
CA PHE A 294 0.45 19.09 -7.90
C PHE A 294 0.25 20.08 -6.75
N THR A 295 -0.02 19.59 -5.53
CA THR A 295 -0.14 20.42 -4.33
C THR A 295 0.82 19.94 -3.26
N MET A 296 1.59 20.85 -2.69
CA MET A 296 2.47 20.57 -1.55
C MET A 296 2.17 21.56 -0.43
N SER A 297 1.60 21.08 0.66
CA SER A 297 1.29 21.91 1.84
C SER A 297 2.14 21.56 3.07
N GLY A 298 2.96 20.51 2.96
CA GLY A 298 3.79 19.95 4.01
C GLY A 298 4.58 18.76 3.48
N GLY A 299 5.10 17.92 4.37
CA GLY A 299 5.90 16.75 4.00
C GLY A 299 7.26 17.10 3.40
N GLU A 300 7.95 16.07 2.94
CA GLU A 300 9.28 16.12 2.34
C GLU A 300 9.24 15.53 0.94
N TRP A 301 9.88 16.20 -0.01
CA TRP A 301 10.15 15.67 -1.34
C TRP A 301 11.66 15.58 -1.53
N ASP A 302 12.13 14.34 -1.69
CA ASP A 302 13.52 14.02 -2.00
C ASP A 302 13.80 14.28 -3.49
N ILE A 303 14.83 15.07 -3.78
CA ILE A 303 15.21 15.47 -5.13
C ILE A 303 16.70 15.21 -5.36
N SER A 304 17.00 14.23 -6.20
CA SER A 304 18.33 13.98 -6.74
C SER A 304 18.66 15.00 -7.82
N LEU A 305 19.84 15.62 -7.73
CA LEU A 305 20.33 16.61 -8.69
C LEU A 305 21.66 16.17 -9.33
N GLY A 306 21.73 16.24 -10.65
CA GLY A 306 22.92 15.90 -11.45
C GLY A 306 22.71 16.30 -12.91
N THR A 307 23.29 15.56 -13.85
CA THR A 307 22.94 15.70 -15.28
C THR A 307 21.50 15.25 -15.59
N THR A 308 20.96 14.39 -14.72
CA THR A 308 19.54 14.04 -14.63
C THR A 308 19.07 14.38 -13.22
N TYR A 309 17.77 14.66 -13.07
CA TYR A 309 17.22 15.09 -11.79
C TYR A 309 15.77 14.64 -11.62
N ASP A 310 15.35 14.56 -10.36
CA ASP A 310 13.96 14.27 -10.03
C ASP A 310 13.04 15.41 -10.48
N SER A 311 11.86 15.04 -10.98
CA SER A 311 10.91 16.03 -11.49
C SER A 311 9.46 15.58 -11.38
N ILE A 312 8.57 16.57 -11.29
CA ILE A 312 7.13 16.39 -11.48
C ILE A 312 6.73 17.19 -12.72
N THR A 313 6.06 16.50 -13.64
CA THR A 313 5.68 17.03 -14.95
C THR A 313 4.17 17.08 -15.09
N GLY A 314 3.62 18.27 -15.27
CA GLY A 314 2.23 18.48 -15.69
C GLY A 314 2.02 18.25 -17.20
N SER A 315 0.76 18.34 -17.62
CA SER A 315 0.35 18.10 -19.02
C SER A 315 0.24 19.38 -19.88
N GLY A 316 0.59 20.54 -19.33
CA GLY A 316 0.42 21.87 -19.90
C GLY A 316 -0.83 22.63 -19.44
N THR A 317 -1.75 22.01 -18.68
CA THR A 317 -3.01 22.65 -18.25
C THR A 317 -3.22 22.70 -16.74
N GLY A 318 -2.73 21.71 -15.99
CA GLY A 318 -2.75 21.73 -14.53
C GLY A 318 -1.83 22.79 -13.93
N ILE A 319 -1.97 23.03 -12.63
CA ILE A 319 -1.12 23.96 -11.87
C ILE A 319 -0.30 23.22 -10.82
N PHE A 320 0.78 23.86 -10.36
CA PHE A 320 1.38 23.50 -9.08
C PHE A 320 1.12 24.57 -8.01
N SER A 321 0.94 24.15 -6.77
CA SER A 321 0.75 25.04 -5.63
C SER A 321 1.53 24.52 -4.43
N ILE A 322 2.48 25.31 -3.95
CA ILE A 322 3.27 25.01 -2.76
C ILE A 322 2.98 26.05 -1.70
N THR A 323 2.50 25.60 -0.55
CA THR A 323 2.17 26.43 0.62
C THR A 323 2.95 26.06 1.87
N GLY A 324 3.77 25.01 1.80
CA GLY A 324 4.59 24.52 2.89
C GLY A 324 5.40 23.28 2.48
N GLY A 325 6.19 22.76 3.41
CA GLY A 325 6.96 21.52 3.25
C GLY A 325 8.45 21.75 2.99
N LEU A 326 9.15 20.64 2.78
CA LEU A 326 10.60 20.56 2.64
C LEU A 326 10.99 19.94 1.30
N LEU A 327 11.83 20.63 0.53
CA LEU A 327 12.60 19.99 -0.54
C LEU A 327 13.94 19.56 0.04
N MET A 328 14.19 18.25 0.06
CA MET A 328 15.46 17.69 0.47
C MET A 328 16.28 17.38 -0.78
N LEU A 329 17.35 18.13 -1.00
CA LEU A 329 18.19 17.99 -2.18
C LEU A 329 19.29 16.93 -1.93
N ASP A 330 19.49 16.05 -2.89
CA ASP A 330 20.72 15.24 -3.00
C ASP A 330 21.58 15.83 -4.12
N VAL A 331 22.60 16.60 -3.71
CA VAL A 331 23.57 17.26 -4.59
C VAL A 331 24.79 16.38 -4.92
N THR A 332 24.76 15.10 -4.56
CA THR A 332 25.86 14.16 -4.83
C THR A 332 25.82 13.55 -6.23
N GLY A 333 24.76 13.83 -7.00
CA GLY A 333 24.57 13.31 -8.34
C GLY A 333 25.65 13.74 -9.33
N ALA A 334 25.99 12.83 -10.26
CA ALA A 334 27.03 13.08 -11.25
C ALA A 334 26.73 14.33 -12.10
N GLY A 335 27.70 15.23 -12.21
CA GLY A 335 27.59 16.47 -12.99
C GLY A 335 26.73 17.56 -12.34
N PHE A 336 26.41 17.42 -11.06
CA PHE A 336 25.85 18.53 -10.27
C PHE A 336 26.77 19.75 -10.30
N SER A 337 26.19 20.94 -10.39
CA SER A 337 26.87 22.22 -10.23
C SER A 337 25.90 23.28 -9.75
N TYR A 338 26.33 24.12 -8.81
CA TYR A 338 25.56 25.27 -8.33
C TYR A 338 25.31 26.34 -9.42
N THR A 339 26.01 26.27 -10.56
CA THR A 339 25.75 27.16 -11.71
C THR A 339 24.58 26.69 -12.57
N ASN A 340 24.12 25.46 -12.39
CA ASN A 340 23.05 24.88 -13.18
C ASN A 340 21.67 25.30 -12.64
N THR A 341 20.68 25.24 -13.52
CA THR A 341 19.26 25.38 -13.18
C THR A 341 18.53 24.08 -13.48
N TYR A 342 17.51 23.77 -12.69
CA TYR A 342 16.82 22.48 -12.73
C TYR A 342 15.30 22.68 -12.85
N ASP A 343 14.71 22.23 -13.94
CA ASP A 343 13.26 22.32 -14.18
C ASP A 343 12.50 21.19 -13.45
N ILE A 344 12.50 21.26 -12.12
CA ILE A 344 11.95 20.21 -11.25
C ILE A 344 10.42 20.16 -11.25
N LEU A 345 9.76 21.28 -11.56
CA LEU A 345 8.30 21.36 -11.76
C LEU A 345 8.03 21.93 -13.15
N ASN A 346 7.77 21.07 -14.13
CA ASN A 346 7.61 21.50 -15.53
C ASN A 346 6.25 21.09 -16.09
N GLY A 347 5.86 21.66 -17.23
CA GLY A 347 4.59 21.31 -17.88
C GLY A 347 3.34 21.75 -17.11
N PHE A 348 3.43 22.73 -16.22
CA PHE A 348 2.26 23.35 -15.58
C PHE A 348 1.87 24.65 -16.30
N SER A 349 0.59 24.99 -16.28
CA SER A 349 0.08 26.25 -16.84
C SER A 349 0.39 27.45 -15.95
N ASN A 350 0.51 27.22 -14.64
CA ASN A 350 0.90 28.23 -13.65
C ASN A 350 1.45 27.56 -12.38
N GLY A 351 2.16 28.33 -11.57
CA GLY A 351 2.69 27.93 -10.28
C GLY A 351 2.46 28.97 -9.18
N SER A 352 2.48 28.53 -7.92
CA SER A 352 2.51 29.41 -6.75
C SER A 352 3.38 28.81 -5.67
N LEU A 353 4.17 29.66 -5.00
CA LEU A 353 5.15 29.24 -4.00
C LEU A 353 5.07 30.12 -2.76
N THR A 354 4.78 29.52 -1.62
CA THR A 354 4.83 30.14 -0.29
C THR A 354 5.23 29.09 0.75
N GLY A 355 5.97 29.48 1.79
CA GLY A 355 6.24 28.61 2.94
C GLY A 355 7.14 27.40 2.69
N LEU A 356 7.77 27.29 1.52
CA LEU A 356 8.68 26.19 1.19
C LEU A 356 10.03 26.35 1.90
N THR A 357 10.54 25.27 2.47
CA THR A 357 11.93 25.13 2.94
C THR A 357 12.73 24.29 1.95
N ILE A 358 13.99 24.64 1.70
CA ILE A 358 14.91 23.87 0.86
C ILE A 358 16.15 23.56 1.69
N ASP A 359 16.59 22.30 1.70
CA ASP A 359 17.76 21.80 2.44
C ASP A 359 18.53 20.76 1.59
N GLY A 360 19.61 20.18 2.11
CA GLY A 360 20.41 19.16 1.43
C GLY A 360 21.48 19.72 0.48
N TYR A 361 21.83 21.00 0.62
CA TYR A 361 22.85 21.67 -0.17
C TYR A 361 23.81 22.49 0.72
N ASP A 362 24.85 23.07 0.12
CA ASP A 362 25.77 23.98 0.81
C ASP A 362 25.09 25.32 1.10
N GLN A 363 24.44 25.41 2.25
CA GLN A 363 23.73 26.60 2.71
C GLN A 363 24.67 27.73 3.20
N GLU A 364 25.96 27.43 3.42
CA GLU A 364 26.93 28.44 3.85
C GLU A 364 27.33 29.34 2.68
N ASN A 365 27.50 28.74 1.50
CA ASN A 365 28.02 29.43 0.31
C ASN A 365 26.95 29.72 -0.74
N TYR A 366 25.78 29.10 -0.67
CA TYR A 366 24.72 29.25 -1.67
C TYR A 366 23.36 29.47 -1.02
N LEU A 367 22.48 30.14 -1.75
CA LEU A 367 21.06 30.26 -1.47
C LEU A 367 20.29 29.57 -2.59
N ALA A 368 19.55 28.52 -2.26
CA ALA A 368 18.65 27.85 -3.20
C ALA A 368 17.31 28.59 -3.31
N THR A 369 16.79 28.72 -4.52
CA THR A 369 15.48 29.31 -4.79
C THR A 369 14.72 28.50 -5.82
N LEU A 370 13.42 28.27 -5.59
CA LEU A 370 12.49 27.71 -6.56
C LEU A 370 11.60 28.84 -7.09
N SER A 371 11.48 28.97 -8.42
CA SER A 371 10.59 29.96 -9.04
C SER A 371 9.13 29.47 -9.09
N ASP A 372 8.21 30.40 -9.35
CA ASP A 372 6.81 30.11 -9.70
C ASP A 372 6.63 29.47 -11.09
N THR A 373 7.70 29.41 -11.88
CA THR A 373 7.77 28.60 -13.12
C THR A 373 8.34 27.20 -12.87
N GLY A 374 8.72 26.87 -11.63
CA GLY A 374 9.18 25.54 -11.26
C GLY A 374 10.66 25.25 -11.51
N VAL A 375 11.47 26.30 -11.65
CA VAL A 375 12.92 26.20 -11.87
C VAL A 375 13.64 26.36 -10.53
N LEU A 376 14.43 25.37 -10.13
CA LEU A 376 15.35 25.43 -9.00
C LEU A 376 16.69 26.02 -9.46
N SER A 377 17.20 27.00 -8.74
CA SER A 377 18.48 27.66 -9.00
C SER A 377 19.21 27.98 -7.69
N PHE A 378 20.51 28.27 -7.82
CA PHE A 378 21.37 28.63 -6.69
C PHE A 378 22.03 29.98 -6.95
N THR A 379 22.11 30.81 -5.93
CA THR A 379 22.84 32.08 -5.96
C THR A 379 23.95 32.03 -4.92
N ALA A 380 25.19 32.32 -5.31
CA ALA A 380 26.29 32.38 -4.36
C ALA A 380 26.03 33.47 -3.31
N ILE A 381 26.19 33.14 -2.04
CA ILE A 381 26.18 34.09 -0.94
C ILE A 381 27.52 34.83 -1.02
N PRO A 382 27.54 36.16 -1.21
CA PRO A 382 28.79 36.89 -1.25
C PRO A 382 29.54 36.67 0.06
N GLU A 383 30.73 36.06 0.00
CA GLU A 383 31.61 36.04 1.15
C GLU A 383 31.78 37.48 1.65
N ALA A 384 31.67 37.69 2.97
CA ALA A 384 32.00 38.96 3.58
C ALA A 384 33.47 39.23 3.26
N ASN A 385 33.75 39.98 2.19
CA ASN A 385 35.11 40.14 1.73
C ASN A 385 35.94 40.72 2.89
N THR A 386 37.20 40.30 3.02
CA THR A 386 38.08 40.73 4.10
C THR A 386 38.15 42.25 4.23
N TRP A 387 37.89 42.98 3.15
CA TRP A 387 37.79 44.44 3.11
C TRP A 387 36.59 45.00 3.87
N SER A 388 35.42 44.38 3.83
CA SER A 388 34.25 44.80 4.61
C SER A 388 34.52 44.67 6.12
N LEU A 389 35.10 43.55 6.54
CA LEU A 389 35.54 43.34 7.92
C LEU A 389 36.69 44.28 8.30
N LEU A 390 37.66 44.51 7.41
CA LEU A 390 38.78 45.41 7.64
C LEU A 390 38.32 46.85 7.76
N MET A 391 37.38 47.31 6.93
CA MET A 391 36.84 48.68 7.00
C MET A 391 35.99 48.89 8.25
N MET A 392 35.21 47.89 8.68
CA MET A 392 34.56 47.92 10.00
C MET A 392 35.58 47.97 11.14
N GLY A 393 36.66 47.18 11.05
CA GLY A 393 37.75 47.17 12.02
C GLY A 393 38.47 48.52 12.10
N VAL A 394 38.80 49.14 10.97
CA VAL A 394 39.42 50.48 10.90
C VAL A 394 38.48 51.55 11.44
N GLY A 395 37.18 51.49 11.10
CA GLY A 395 36.16 52.39 11.64
C GLY A 395 36.08 52.32 13.17
N LEU A 396 36.05 51.11 13.74
CA LEU A 396 36.02 50.91 15.18
C LEU A 396 37.31 51.39 15.87
N PHE A 397 38.47 51.14 15.25
CA PHE A 397 39.76 51.60 15.76
C PHE A 397 39.84 53.13 15.80
N CYS A 398 39.29 53.82 14.78
CA CYS A 398 39.20 55.27 14.74
C CYS A 398 38.31 55.83 15.87
N VAL A 399 37.16 55.20 16.14
CA VAL A 399 36.26 55.62 17.22
C VAL A 399 36.92 55.43 18.59
N VAL A 400 37.53 54.27 18.85
CA VAL A 400 38.22 54.00 20.14
C VAL A 400 39.36 54.99 20.38
N ARG A 401 40.11 55.35 19.33
CA ARG A 401 41.20 56.33 19.45
C ARG A 401 40.68 57.75 19.75
N LEU A 402 39.57 58.16 19.13
CA LEU A 402 38.92 59.45 19.43
C LEU A 402 38.41 59.54 20.88
N PHE A 403 37.92 58.44 21.45
CA PHE A 403 37.54 58.39 22.86
C PHE A 403 38.74 58.44 23.82
N LYS A 404 39.83 57.74 23.49
CA LYS A 404 41.05 57.74 24.32
C LYS A 404 41.76 59.10 24.34
N ASP A 405 41.72 59.84 23.24
CA ASP A 405 42.35 61.16 23.11
C ASP A 405 41.48 62.32 23.69
N GLY A 406 40.34 62.01 24.33
CA GLY A 406 39.53 63.00 25.05
C GLY A 406 38.78 64.01 24.16
N ARG A 407 38.67 63.75 22.85
CA ARG A 407 38.01 64.64 21.88
C ARG A 407 36.52 64.37 21.65
N ALA A 408 35.88 63.60 22.53
CA ALA A 408 34.45 63.25 22.45
C ALA A 408 33.49 64.38 22.91
N LYS A 409 33.92 65.64 22.98
CA LYS A 409 33.08 66.76 23.47
C LYS A 409 32.12 67.37 22.44
N GLY A 410 32.12 66.89 21.19
CA GLY A 410 31.30 67.48 20.11
C GLY A 410 30.36 66.52 19.37
N LEU A 411 30.29 65.24 19.74
CA LEU A 411 29.50 64.27 18.98
C LEU A 411 27.99 64.28 19.28
N THR A 412 27.52 65.11 20.21
CA THR A 412 26.11 65.23 20.57
C THR A 412 25.32 66.17 19.65
N GLU A 413 25.96 66.86 18.69
CA GLU A 413 25.29 67.85 17.81
C GLU A 413 25.07 67.36 16.35
N VAL A 414 25.48 66.14 15.98
CA VAL A 414 25.46 65.68 14.56
C VAL A 414 24.59 64.43 14.36
N LEU A 415 23.72 64.10 15.31
CA LEU A 415 22.76 62.98 15.18
C LEU A 415 21.29 63.40 15.41
N ASP A 416 20.99 64.69 15.23
CA ASP A 416 19.62 65.17 14.93
C ASP A 416 19.45 65.37 13.42
#